data_AF-A0A3D4HQZ9-F1
#
_entry.id   AF-A0A3D4HQZ9-F1
#
_cell.length_a   1.000
_cell.length_b   1.000
_cell.length_c   1.000
_cell.angle_alpha   90.00
_cell.angle_beta   90.00
_cell.angle_gamma   90.00
#
_symmetry.space_group_name_H-M   'P 1'
#
loop_
_entity.id
_entity.type
_entity.pdbx_description
1 polymer ?
#
loop_
_entity_poly.entity_id
_entity_poly.type
_entity_poly.pdbx_seq_one_letter_code
_entity_poly.pdbx_strand_id
1 'polypeptide(L)'
;MSSNQKVVKFRKRKSLNIGIVVFLVIFIYIIINIYIYLTKDHISIYEVHEGTTAQDNRITGLILRKEKVITSDAAGYISYFQKEGARISKNSSVYAVDESKQIVDVILSGDVPITLTKKNNAEIKYEILTFQKKYSESDFSEVYDFKEEADNLVLDLLNTT
;
A
#
# COMPACT_ATOMS: atom_id res chain seq x y z
N MET A 1 -36.82 57.44 -79.73
CA MET A 1 -36.17 57.62 -78.41
C MET A 1 -36.76 58.90 -77.84
N SER A 2 -37.34 59.03 -76.64
CA SER A 2 -37.20 58.32 -75.37
C SER A 2 -38.50 58.53 -74.57
N SER A 3 -38.86 57.53 -73.78
CA SER A 3 -40.02 57.44 -72.88
C SER A 3 -40.03 58.51 -71.78
N ASN A 4 -41.22 58.94 -71.34
CA ASN A 4 -41.36 59.53 -70.01
C ASN A 4 -42.75 59.26 -69.41
N GLN A 5 -42.93 58.08 -68.83
CA GLN A 5 -44.08 57.77 -67.97
C GLN A 5 -43.79 58.23 -66.55
N LYS A 6 -44.48 59.27 -66.09
CA LYS A 6 -44.35 59.79 -64.72
C LYS A 6 -45.21 58.97 -63.77
N VAL A 7 -44.68 57.86 -63.26
CA VAL A 7 -45.35 57.00 -62.27
C VAL A 7 -45.19 57.61 -60.88
N VAL A 8 -46.28 58.13 -60.31
CA VAL A 8 -46.30 58.66 -58.93
C VAL A 8 -46.56 57.50 -57.96
N LYS A 9 -45.63 57.25 -57.02
CA LYS A 9 -45.75 56.17 -56.02
C LYS A 9 -46.82 56.52 -54.97
N PHE A 10 -47.88 55.71 -54.90
CA PHE A 10 -48.90 55.79 -53.85
C PHE A 10 -48.32 55.35 -52.49
N ARG A 11 -48.44 56.19 -51.46
CA ARG A 11 -47.98 55.88 -50.09
C ARG A 11 -48.94 54.84 -49.47
N LYS A 12 -48.49 53.60 -49.33
CA LYS A 12 -49.22 52.54 -48.59
C LYS A 12 -49.34 52.93 -47.10
N ARG A 13 -50.56 53.09 -46.58
CA ARG A 13 -50.81 53.24 -45.13
C ARG A 13 -50.39 51.94 -44.44
N LYS A 14 -49.55 52.03 -43.42
CA LYS A 14 -49.24 50.90 -42.54
C LYS A 14 -50.41 50.72 -41.56
N SER A 15 -51.23 49.69 -41.78
CA SER A 15 -52.22 49.24 -40.79
C SER A 15 -51.49 48.40 -39.75
N LEU A 16 -51.03 49.02 -38.67
CA LEU A 16 -50.57 48.27 -37.50
C LEU A 16 -51.80 47.62 -36.86
N ASN A 17 -51.86 46.29 -36.92
CA ASN A 17 -52.94 45.54 -36.27
C ASN A 17 -52.81 45.69 -34.77
N ILE A 18 -53.85 46.22 -34.12
CA ILE A 18 -53.86 46.45 -32.67
C ILE A 18 -53.56 45.17 -31.88
N GLY A 19 -54.00 44.00 -32.39
CA GLY A 19 -53.70 42.70 -31.79
C GLY A 19 -52.21 42.36 -31.75
N ILE A 20 -51.44 42.76 -32.76
CA ILE A 20 -49.98 42.56 -32.78
C ILE A 20 -49.32 43.45 -31.73
N VAL A 21 -49.79 44.69 -31.57
CA VAL A 21 -49.27 45.61 -30.56
C VAL A 21 -49.52 45.06 -29.15
N VAL A 22 -50.74 44.58 -28.88
CA VAL A 22 -51.10 43.99 -27.58
C VAL A 22 -50.30 42.71 -27.30
N PHE A 23 -50.13 41.84 -28.30
CA PHE A 23 -49.34 40.62 -28.15
C PHE A 23 -47.88 40.92 -27.80
N LEU A 24 -47.28 41.93 -28.44
CA LEU A 24 -45.89 42.31 -28.20
C LEU A 24 -45.68 42.85 -26.78
N VAL A 25 -46.64 43.62 -26.26
CA VAL A 25 -46.61 44.12 -24.88
C VAL A 25 -46.67 42.98 -23.86
N ILE A 26 -47.58 42.02 -24.06
CA ILE A 26 -47.70 40.84 -23.19
C ILE A 26 -46.43 39.96 -23.27
N PHE A 27 -45.88 39.78 -24.46
CA PHE A 27 -44.68 38.98 -24.67
C PHE A 27 -43.46 39.58 -23.94
N ILE A 28 -43.25 40.90 -24.05
CA ILE A 28 -42.20 41.61 -23.31
C ILE A 28 -42.41 41.44 -21.80
N TYR A 29 -43.64 41.57 -21.32
CA TYR A 29 -43.97 41.40 -19.91
C TYR A 29 -43.58 40.01 -19.38
N ILE A 30 -43.86 38.95 -20.14
CA ILE A 30 -43.49 37.57 -19.75
C ILE A 30 -41.98 37.41 -19.72
N ILE A 31 -41.26 37.91 -20.73
CA ILE A 31 -39.78 37.83 -20.79
C ILE A 31 -39.16 38.48 -19.56
N ILE A 32 -39.64 39.66 -19.16
CA ILE A 32 -39.13 40.38 -17.99
C ILE A 32 -39.35 39.55 -16.71
N ASN A 33 -40.52 38.93 -16.54
CA ASN A 33 -40.80 38.09 -15.37
C ASN A 33 -39.89 36.85 -15.31
N ILE A 34 -39.64 36.21 -16.45
CA ILE A 34 -38.72 35.07 -16.53
C ILE A 34 -37.30 35.49 -16.18
N TYR A 35 -36.85 36.65 -16.69
CA TYR A 35 -35.53 37.18 -16.38
C TYR A 35 -35.36 37.48 -14.87
N ILE A 36 -36.37 38.08 -14.25
CA ILE A 36 -36.38 38.34 -12.80
C ILE A 36 -36.36 37.02 -12.01
N TYR A 37 -37.13 36.01 -12.42
CA TYR A 37 -37.17 34.71 -11.75
C TYR A 37 -35.81 33.99 -11.82
N LEU A 38 -35.15 34.00 -12.98
CA LEU A 38 -33.84 33.37 -13.16
C LEU A 38 -32.71 34.08 -12.43
N THR A 39 -32.80 35.41 -12.27
CA THR A 39 -31.77 36.23 -11.60
C THR A 39 -32.02 36.34 -10.10
N LYS A 40 -33.15 35.82 -9.60
CA LYS A 40 -33.46 35.87 -8.18
C LYS A 40 -32.59 34.85 -7.45
N ASP A 41 -31.72 35.34 -6.58
CA ASP A 41 -30.91 34.48 -5.73
C ASP A 41 -31.81 33.64 -4.81
N HIS A 42 -31.77 32.32 -4.99
CA HIS A 42 -32.42 31.37 -4.10
C HIS A 42 -31.52 31.16 -2.87
N ILE A 43 -31.76 31.96 -1.84
CA ILE A 43 -31.03 31.82 -0.57
C ILE A 43 -31.60 30.62 0.18
N SER A 44 -30.89 29.50 0.14
CA SER A 44 -31.15 28.36 1.01
C SER A 44 -30.58 28.64 2.39
N ILE A 45 -31.47 28.90 3.36
CA ILE A 45 -31.08 29.07 4.76
C ILE A 45 -30.91 27.68 5.37
N TYR A 46 -29.69 27.38 5.82
CA TYR A 46 -29.40 26.18 6.60
C TYR A 46 -29.20 26.57 8.05
N GLU A 47 -29.94 25.94 8.94
CA GLU A 47 -29.78 26.08 10.38
C GLU A 47 -28.55 25.27 10.82
N VAL A 48 -27.63 25.91 11.55
CA VAL A 48 -26.46 25.24 12.11
C VAL A 48 -26.89 24.53 13.40
N HIS A 49 -26.94 23.20 13.36
CA HIS A 49 -27.18 22.40 14.56
C HIS A 49 -25.86 22.15 15.31
N GLU A 50 -25.87 22.31 16.63
CA GLU A 50 -24.78 21.82 17.47
C GLU A 50 -24.74 20.28 17.39
N GLY A 51 -23.61 19.76 16.92
CA GLY A 51 -23.32 18.33 16.86
C GLY A 51 -21.86 18.10 17.19
N THR A 52 -21.54 16.95 17.76
CA THR A 52 -20.15 16.57 18.02
C THR A 52 -19.45 16.27 16.70
N THR A 53 -18.52 17.12 16.28
CA THR A 53 -17.62 16.82 15.17
C THR A 53 -16.59 15.79 15.63
N ALA A 54 -16.74 14.54 15.20
CA ALA A 54 -15.69 13.55 15.33
C ALA A 54 -14.58 13.87 14.33
N GLN A 55 -13.41 14.27 14.83
CA GLN A 55 -12.23 14.52 14.01
C GLN A 55 -11.50 13.18 13.82
N ASP A 56 -11.47 12.67 12.58
CA ASP A 56 -10.73 11.44 12.25
C ASP A 56 -9.22 11.73 12.22
N ASN A 57 -8.58 11.57 13.38
CA ASN A 57 -7.13 11.73 13.52
C ASN A 57 -6.43 10.41 13.18
N ARG A 58 -5.92 10.31 11.95
CA ARG A 58 -5.11 9.17 11.51
C ARG A 58 -3.66 9.40 11.91
N ILE A 59 -3.17 8.63 12.88
CA ILE A 59 -1.79 8.69 13.36
C ILE A 59 -1.10 7.37 13.05
N THR A 60 0.11 7.44 12.50
CA THR A 60 0.98 6.28 12.29
C THR A 60 1.74 5.98 13.58
N GLY A 61 1.46 4.83 14.19
CA GLY A 61 2.23 4.33 15.33
C GLY A 61 3.42 3.48 14.90
N LEU A 62 4.48 3.48 15.71
CA LEU A 62 5.63 2.59 15.58
C LEU A 62 5.74 1.71 16.83
N ILE A 63 5.84 0.40 16.63
CA ILE A 63 6.06 -0.56 17.72
C ILE A 63 7.54 -0.94 17.70
N LEU A 64 8.25 -0.68 18.80
CA LEU A 64 9.65 -1.05 18.98
C LEU A 64 9.78 -2.13 20.03
N ARG A 65 10.57 -3.16 19.72
CA ARG A 65 10.95 -4.21 20.67
C ARG A 65 12.08 -3.72 21.56
N LYS A 66 12.04 -4.06 22.85
CA LYS A 66 13.21 -3.87 23.74
C LYS A 66 14.18 -5.01 23.49
N GLU A 67 15.36 -4.67 23.00
CA GLU A 67 16.42 -5.63 22.68
C GLU A 67 17.60 -5.45 23.64
N LYS A 68 18.27 -6.56 23.97
CA LYS A 68 19.47 -6.55 24.79
C LYS A 68 20.48 -7.50 24.18
N VAL A 69 21.68 -7.00 23.92
CA VAL A 69 22.81 -7.82 23.52
C VAL A 69 23.39 -8.51 24.76
N ILE A 70 23.57 -9.82 24.68
CA ILE A 70 24.25 -10.62 25.71
C ILE A 70 25.61 -11.01 25.16
N THR A 71 26.66 -10.61 25.86
CA THR A 71 28.04 -10.97 25.55
C THR A 71 28.47 -12.15 26.42
N SER A 72 29.40 -12.97 25.92
CA SER A 72 30.06 -14.00 26.72
C SER A 72 31.07 -13.37 27.66
N ASP A 73 31.14 -13.85 28.90
CA ASP A 73 32.18 -13.47 29.88
C ASP A 73 33.51 -14.20 29.63
N ALA A 74 33.48 -15.32 28.88
CA ALA A 74 34.63 -16.15 28.55
C ALA A 74 34.99 -16.05 27.06
N ALA A 75 36.29 -16.09 26.76
CA ALA A 75 36.80 -16.17 25.40
C ALA A 75 36.84 -17.63 24.94
N GLY A 76 36.24 -17.94 23.79
CA GLY A 76 36.18 -19.29 23.26
C GLY A 76 35.33 -19.37 21.99
N TYR A 77 35.16 -20.58 21.47
CA TYR A 77 34.30 -20.84 20.33
C TYR A 77 32.85 -21.00 20.79
N ILE A 78 31.93 -20.30 20.11
CA ILE A 78 30.51 -20.30 20.46
C ILE A 78 29.76 -21.27 19.55
N SER A 79 29.00 -22.18 20.14
CA SER A 79 28.03 -23.03 19.46
C SER A 79 26.62 -22.59 19.85
N TYR A 80 25.79 -22.23 18.87
CA TYR A 80 24.40 -21.83 19.08
C TYR A 80 23.47 -23.02 18.92
N PHE A 81 22.46 -23.11 19.79
CA PHE A 81 21.46 -24.19 19.76
C PHE A 81 20.12 -23.74 19.17
N GLN A 82 19.91 -22.43 19.08
CA GLN A 82 18.64 -21.82 18.70
C GLN A 82 18.81 -20.99 17.43
N LYS A 83 17.82 -21.09 16.54
CA LYS A 83 17.74 -20.29 15.31
C LYS A 83 17.50 -18.80 15.61
N GLU A 84 17.91 -17.95 14.67
CA GLU A 84 17.57 -16.53 14.70
C GLU A 84 16.04 -16.35 14.69
N GLY A 85 15.53 -15.41 15.49
CA GLY A 85 14.09 -15.18 15.64
C GLY A 85 13.30 -16.26 16.40
N ALA A 86 13.94 -17.35 16.86
CA ALA A 86 13.26 -18.41 17.62
C ALA A 86 12.73 -17.90 18.97
N ARG A 87 11.54 -18.37 19.36
CA ARG A 87 10.97 -18.11 20.68
C ARG A 87 11.49 -19.14 21.68
N ILE A 88 12.10 -18.66 22.76
CA ILE A 88 12.68 -19.51 23.80
C ILE A 88 11.98 -19.30 25.15
N SER A 89 11.98 -20.33 25.99
CA SER A 89 11.46 -20.20 27.36
C SER A 89 12.51 -19.57 28.27
N LYS A 90 12.06 -19.02 29.40
CA LYS A 90 12.97 -18.48 30.42
C LYS A 90 13.89 -19.60 30.92
N ASN A 91 15.20 -19.35 30.93
CA ASN A 91 16.26 -20.29 31.31
C ASN A 91 16.54 -21.43 30.31
N SER A 92 16.12 -21.32 29.05
CA SER A 92 16.61 -22.21 28.00
C SER A 92 18.10 -21.96 27.69
N SER A 93 18.85 -23.01 27.40
CA SER A 93 20.23 -22.90 26.90
C SER A 93 20.22 -22.36 25.47
N VAL A 94 20.92 -21.25 25.23
CA VAL A 94 20.98 -20.60 23.91
C VAL A 94 22.30 -20.87 23.20
N TYR A 95 23.39 -20.91 23.95
CA TYR A 95 24.73 -21.13 23.42
C TYR A 95 25.60 -21.89 24.42
N ALA A 96 26.66 -22.52 23.92
CA ALA A 96 27.78 -23.05 24.69
C ALA A 96 29.08 -22.39 24.25
N VAL A 97 30.03 -22.24 25.18
CA VAL A 97 31.37 -21.71 24.93
C VAL A 97 32.40 -22.79 25.22
N ASP A 98 33.22 -23.12 24.24
CA ASP A 98 34.34 -24.06 24.39
C ASP A 98 35.68 -23.33 24.20
N GLU A 99 36.53 -23.35 25.22
CA GLU A 99 37.87 -22.76 25.19
C GLU A 99 38.87 -23.62 24.38
N SER A 100 38.59 -24.92 24.23
CA SER A 100 39.55 -25.94 23.80
C SER A 100 39.31 -26.52 22.40
N LYS A 101 38.22 -26.12 21.73
CA LYS A 101 37.74 -26.66 20.44
C LYS A 101 37.36 -28.14 20.42
N GLN A 102 37.50 -28.87 21.52
CA GLN A 102 37.28 -30.33 21.53
C GLN A 102 35.84 -30.70 21.19
N ILE A 103 34.86 -29.92 21.62
CA ILE A 103 33.43 -30.20 21.35
C ILE A 103 33.10 -29.91 19.89
N VAL A 104 33.62 -28.79 19.37
CA VAL A 104 33.43 -28.39 17.98
C VAL A 104 34.10 -29.39 17.03
N ASP A 105 35.30 -29.84 17.35
CA ASP A 105 36.01 -30.85 16.56
C ASP A 105 35.27 -32.21 16.59
N VAL A 106 34.64 -32.60 17.70
CA VAL A 106 33.81 -33.83 17.78
C VAL A 106 32.52 -33.72 16.97
N ILE A 107 31.90 -32.53 16.92
CA ILE A 107 30.71 -32.28 16.08
C ILE A 107 31.11 -32.28 14.59
N LEU A 108 32.25 -31.65 14.26
CA LEU A 108 32.75 -31.55 12.89
C LEU A 108 33.43 -32.85 12.39
N SER A 109 33.90 -33.72 13.29
CA SER A 109 34.56 -34.98 12.92
C SER A 109 33.59 -36.04 12.36
N GLY A 110 32.28 -35.77 12.37
CA GLY A 110 31.30 -36.58 11.65
C GLY A 110 30.99 -37.94 12.28
N ASP A 111 31.38 -38.16 13.53
CA ASP A 111 31.13 -39.42 14.26
C ASP A 111 29.71 -39.51 14.86
N VAL A 112 28.91 -38.45 14.76
CA VAL A 112 27.47 -38.48 15.07
C VAL A 112 26.73 -38.93 13.82
N PRO A 113 26.11 -40.12 13.79
CA PRO A 113 25.39 -40.60 12.61
C PRO A 113 24.10 -39.79 12.39
N ILE A 114 24.21 -38.70 11.63
CA ILE A 114 23.06 -37.90 11.20
C ILE A 114 22.25 -38.76 10.21
N THR A 115 21.11 -39.27 10.67
CA THR A 115 20.21 -40.06 9.83
C THR A 115 19.24 -39.15 9.11
N LEU A 116 19.52 -38.84 7.84
CA LEU A 116 18.63 -38.03 7.01
C LEU A 116 17.34 -38.79 6.69
N THR A 117 16.20 -38.31 7.20
CA THR A 117 14.91 -38.88 6.82
C THR A 117 14.52 -38.43 5.40
N LYS A 118 13.57 -39.14 4.78
CA LYS A 118 13.00 -38.74 3.47
C LYS A 118 12.41 -37.33 3.50
N LYS A 119 11.89 -36.89 4.66
CA LYS A 119 11.36 -35.54 4.85
C LYS A 119 12.49 -34.50 4.76
N ASN A 120 13.58 -34.70 5.50
CA ASN A 120 14.72 -33.78 5.48
C ASN A 120 15.32 -33.65 4.07
N ASN A 121 15.44 -34.76 3.34
CA ASN A 121 15.92 -34.73 1.95
C ASN A 121 14.98 -33.95 1.01
N ALA A 122 13.67 -34.02 1.22
CA ALA A 122 12.70 -33.25 0.44
C ALA A 122 12.79 -31.75 0.76
N GLU A 123 13.04 -31.41 2.02
CA GLU A 123 13.20 -30.04 2.51
C GLU A 123 14.48 -29.38 1.99
N ILE A 124 15.64 -30.06 2.09
CA ILE A 124 16.89 -29.60 1.49
C ILE A 124 16.73 -29.37 -0.02
N LYS A 125 16.08 -30.31 -0.72
CA LYS A 125 15.83 -30.18 -2.16
C LYS A 125 14.93 -28.98 -2.46
N TYR A 126 13.91 -28.74 -1.64
CA TYR A 126 13.03 -27.60 -1.80
C TYR A 126 13.78 -26.29 -1.63
N GLU A 127 14.61 -26.15 -0.60
CA GLU A 127 15.40 -24.94 -0.36
C GLU A 127 16.38 -24.64 -1.50
N ILE A 128 17.10 -25.66 -1.99
CA ILE A 128 18.01 -25.48 -3.14
C ILE A 128 17.24 -25.02 -4.38
N LEU A 129 16.06 -25.60 -4.66
CA LEU A 129 15.24 -25.20 -5.81
C LEU A 129 14.68 -23.78 -5.65
N THR A 130 14.36 -23.37 -4.43
CA THR A 130 13.89 -22.02 -4.13
C THR A 130 15.02 -21.01 -4.33
N PHE A 131 16.20 -21.29 -3.80
CA PHE A 131 17.40 -20.48 -4.01
C PHE A 131 17.72 -20.32 -5.50
N GLN A 132 17.75 -21.42 -6.27
CA GLN A 132 18.03 -21.36 -7.71
C GLN A 132 17.04 -20.47 -8.49
N LYS A 133 15.78 -20.38 -8.04
CA LYS A 133 14.76 -19.55 -8.70
C LYS A 133 14.86 -18.07 -8.32
N LYS A 134 15.29 -17.77 -7.11
CA LYS A 134 15.40 -16.41 -6.60
C LYS A 134 16.78 -15.79 -6.84
N TYR A 135 17.79 -16.62 -7.01
CA TYR A 135 19.17 -16.20 -7.22
C TYR A 135 19.27 -15.21 -8.37
N SER A 136 19.89 -14.07 -8.07
CA SER A 136 20.21 -13.04 -9.04
C SER A 136 21.66 -12.61 -8.85
N GLU A 137 22.42 -12.51 -9.93
CA GLU A 137 23.80 -11.99 -9.88
C GLU A 137 23.86 -10.53 -9.42
N SER A 138 22.74 -9.79 -9.54
CA SER A 138 22.63 -8.39 -9.11
C SER A 138 22.19 -8.21 -7.66
N ASP A 139 21.72 -9.27 -7.00
CA ASP A 139 21.24 -9.21 -5.61
C ASP A 139 21.77 -10.39 -4.81
N PHE A 140 22.77 -10.11 -3.98
CA PHE A 140 23.46 -11.13 -3.19
C PHE A 140 22.75 -11.44 -1.86
N SER A 141 21.65 -10.77 -1.54
CA SER A 141 20.87 -11.03 -0.32
C SER A 141 20.38 -12.48 -0.27
N GLU A 142 19.87 -13.00 -1.38
CA GLU A 142 19.39 -14.39 -1.52
C GLU A 142 20.48 -15.44 -1.24
N VAL A 143 21.75 -15.12 -1.44
CA VAL A 143 22.87 -16.01 -1.10
C VAL A 143 23.08 -16.08 0.41
N TYR A 144 22.96 -14.94 1.10
CA TYR A 144 23.06 -14.90 2.55
C TYR A 144 21.85 -15.56 3.21
N ASP A 145 20.65 -15.29 2.69
CA ASP A 145 19.42 -15.91 3.17
C ASP A 145 19.48 -17.44 3.01
N PHE A 146 19.96 -17.94 1.86
CA PHE A 146 20.17 -19.37 1.67
C PHE A 146 21.21 -19.96 2.63
N LYS A 147 22.29 -19.23 2.90
CA LYS A 147 23.29 -19.66 3.90
C LYS A 147 22.67 -19.77 5.29
N GLU A 148 21.93 -18.76 5.74
CA GLU A 148 21.28 -18.80 7.05
C GLU A 148 20.26 -19.93 7.13
N GLU A 149 19.46 -20.16 6.09
CA GLU A 149 18.50 -21.27 6.05
C GLU A 149 19.20 -22.63 6.07
N ALA A 150 20.32 -22.77 5.37
CA ALA A 150 21.13 -24.00 5.39
C ALA A 150 21.72 -24.27 6.79
N ASP A 151 22.28 -23.24 7.45
CA ASP A 151 22.82 -23.35 8.82
C ASP A 151 21.69 -23.72 9.81
N ASN A 152 20.52 -23.11 9.65
CA ASN A 152 19.32 -23.43 10.42
C ASN A 152 18.83 -24.87 10.19
N LEU A 153 18.86 -25.37 8.96
CA LEU A 153 18.46 -26.74 8.64
C LEU A 153 19.41 -27.74 9.31
N VAL A 154 20.72 -27.49 9.26
CA VAL A 154 21.73 -28.30 9.96
C VAL A 154 21.46 -28.32 11.46
N LEU A 155 21.14 -27.17 12.06
CA LEU A 155 20.82 -27.08 13.48
C LEU A 155 19.58 -27.91 13.86
N ASP A 156 18.52 -27.88 13.03
CA ASP A 156 17.34 -28.72 13.25
C ASP A 156 17.66 -30.22 13.15
N LEU A 157 18.53 -30.61 12.21
CA LEU A 157 18.97 -31.99 12.09
C LEU A 157 19.73 -32.45 13.34
N LEU A 158 20.60 -31.61 13.89
CA LEU A 158 21.34 -31.91 15.11
C LEU A 158 20.44 -31.96 16.36
N ASN A 159 19.41 -31.13 16.41
CA ASN A 159 18.45 -31.11 17.53
C ASN A 159 17.41 -32.25 17.47
N THR A 160 17.26 -32.92 16.33
CA THR A 160 16.26 -33.99 16.13
C THR A 160 16.83 -35.41 16.27
N THR A 161 18.16 -35.56 16.32
CA THR A 161 18.87 -36.81 16.68
C THR A 161 19.07 -36.95 18.18
#